data_AF-A0A6C0E0V3-F1
#
_entry.id   AF-A0A6C0E0V3-F1
#
_cell.length_a   1.000
_cell.length_b   1.000
_cell.length_c   1.000
_cell.angle_alpha   90.00
_cell.angle_beta   90.00
_cell.angle_gamma   90.00
#
_symmetry.space_group_name_H-M   'P 1'
#
loop_
_entity.id
_entity.type
_entity.pdbx_description
1 polymer ?
#
loop_
_entity_poly.entity_id
_entity_poly.type
_entity_poly.pdbx_seq_one_letter_code
_entity_poly.pdbx_strand_id
1 'polypeptide(L)'
;MNNEEEKNNVIYKDVDTKKFDISYYPYYIFNYVHSNIRSLNIFDNRFEASEIINGLYVGAIDSSYDKNELIRLGITHIISVIPGHIPPFPNDFKYMIINAMDDDNTKLYTVFDDSNKFIDDAFENKGNVLIHCLMGRSRSSTIASAYLIHAFGMNVHEIISLMIDKRNIIQPNDYFMKQLNKYYNKKYHEHNIL
;
A
#
# COMPACT_ATOMS: atom_id res chain seq x y z
N MET A 1 31.25 15.28 -13.06
CA MET A 1 30.14 15.94 -13.77
C MET A 1 29.54 14.90 -14.70
N ASN A 2 28.59 14.09 -14.19
CA ASN A 2 27.14 14.30 -14.34
C ASN A 2 26.70 13.77 -15.72
N ASN A 3 25.82 12.78 -15.89
CA ASN A 3 24.67 12.31 -15.13
C ASN A 3 24.31 10.92 -15.67
N GLU A 4 24.04 9.90 -14.83
CA GLU A 4 23.22 8.75 -15.31
C GLU A 4 22.57 7.86 -14.22
N GLU A 5 22.70 8.18 -12.93
CA GLU A 5 22.03 7.45 -11.85
C GLU A 5 21.15 8.39 -11.02
N GLU A 6 19.84 8.44 -11.32
CA GLU A 6 18.71 8.89 -10.46
C GLU A 6 17.50 9.33 -11.32
N LYS A 7 16.97 8.45 -12.18
CA LYS A 7 15.79 8.78 -13.01
C LYS A 7 14.53 7.99 -12.71
N ASN A 8 14.53 7.12 -11.71
CA ASN A 8 13.36 6.30 -11.44
C ASN A 8 12.80 6.61 -10.06
N ASN A 9 11.83 7.54 -10.02
CA ASN A 9 10.91 7.77 -8.90
C ASN A 9 10.04 6.53 -8.59
N VAL A 10 10.32 5.37 -9.16
CA VAL A 10 9.50 4.17 -9.10
C VAL A 10 10.38 2.98 -8.73
N ILE A 11 10.06 2.35 -7.61
CA ILE A 11 10.73 1.15 -7.11
C ILE A 11 9.75 -0.02 -7.26
N TYR A 12 10.21 -1.15 -7.81
CA TYR A 12 9.40 -2.37 -7.92
C TYR A 12 9.86 -3.41 -6.90
N LYS A 13 8.91 -4.09 -6.26
CA LYS A 13 9.13 -5.17 -5.29
C LYS A 13 8.25 -6.36 -5.64
N ASP A 14 8.88 -7.51 -5.88
CA ASP A 14 8.19 -8.77 -6.11
C ASP A 14 8.13 -9.58 -4.80
N VAL A 15 6.92 -9.97 -4.40
CA VAL A 15 6.72 -10.84 -3.22
C VAL A 15 6.40 -12.28 -3.59
N ASP A 16 6.14 -12.55 -4.86
CA ASP A 16 5.84 -13.87 -5.40
C ASP A 16 7.06 -14.52 -6.05
N THR A 17 7.39 -15.75 -5.64
CA THR A 17 8.56 -16.49 -6.13
C THR A 17 8.31 -17.26 -7.42
N LYS A 18 7.06 -17.39 -7.85
CA LYS A 18 6.75 -17.95 -9.18
C LYS A 18 6.85 -16.80 -10.16
N LYS A 19 7.70 -16.94 -11.19
CA LYS A 19 7.76 -16.03 -12.34
C LYS A 19 6.34 -15.88 -12.90
N PHE A 20 5.61 -14.88 -12.44
CA PHE A 20 4.33 -14.52 -12.99
C PHE A 20 4.59 -13.87 -14.34
N ASP A 21 3.82 -14.26 -15.36
CA ASP A 21 3.86 -13.56 -16.62
C ASP A 21 3.12 -12.23 -16.44
N ILE A 22 3.90 -11.20 -16.11
CA ILE A 22 3.42 -9.84 -15.88
C ILE A 22 2.75 -9.28 -17.14
N SER A 23 2.95 -9.86 -18.34
CA SER A 23 2.34 -9.36 -19.59
C SER A 23 0.81 -9.43 -19.60
N TYR A 24 0.21 -10.36 -18.85
CA TYR A 24 -1.25 -10.54 -18.79
C TYR A 24 -1.94 -9.56 -17.83
N TYR A 25 -1.20 -9.00 -16.88
CA TYR A 25 -1.77 -8.24 -15.77
C TYR A 25 -2.14 -6.79 -16.13
N PRO A 26 -1.36 -6.05 -16.94
CA PRO A 26 -1.79 -4.77 -17.50
C PRO A 26 -3.10 -4.91 -18.26
N TYR A 27 -3.29 -5.99 -19.03
CA TYR A 27 -4.53 -6.26 -19.74
C TYR A 27 -5.67 -6.64 -18.79
N TYR A 28 -5.43 -7.50 -17.78
CA TYR A 28 -6.46 -7.88 -16.82
C TYR A 28 -6.85 -6.72 -15.91
N ILE A 29 -5.89 -5.96 -15.36
CA ILE A 29 -6.16 -4.73 -14.62
C ILE A 29 -6.86 -3.75 -15.53
N PHE A 30 -6.34 -3.46 -16.74
CA PHE A 30 -7.00 -2.52 -17.63
C PHE A 30 -8.45 -2.93 -17.88
N ASN A 31 -8.74 -4.20 -18.17
CA ASN A 31 -10.12 -4.66 -18.34
C ASN A 31 -10.91 -4.66 -17.04
N TYR A 32 -10.35 -5.06 -15.90
CA TYR A 32 -11.02 -5.09 -14.61
C TYR A 32 -11.35 -3.67 -14.13
N VAL A 33 -10.39 -2.74 -14.23
CA VAL A 33 -10.54 -1.30 -14.05
C VAL A 33 -11.60 -0.81 -15.02
N HIS A 34 -11.45 -1.01 -16.32
CA HIS A 34 -12.37 -0.46 -17.31
C HIS A 34 -13.79 -1.07 -17.30
N SER A 35 -13.97 -2.30 -16.80
CA SER A 35 -15.27 -2.99 -16.70
C SER A 35 -15.94 -2.83 -15.34
N ASN A 36 -15.20 -2.94 -14.23
CA ASN A 36 -15.75 -2.79 -12.88
C ASN A 36 -15.80 -1.34 -12.43
N ILE A 37 -14.85 -0.49 -12.84
CA ILE A 37 -14.95 0.95 -12.54
C ILE A 37 -16.17 1.50 -13.30
N ARG A 38 -16.43 1.08 -14.56
CA ARG A 38 -17.68 1.44 -15.28
C ARG A 38 -18.97 1.00 -14.59
N SER A 39 -18.98 -0.09 -13.83
CA SER A 39 -20.16 -0.60 -13.12
C SER A 39 -20.25 -0.20 -11.64
N LEU A 40 -19.18 0.36 -11.05
CA LEU A 40 -19.08 0.79 -9.65
C LEU A 40 -19.47 2.27 -9.40
N ASN A 41 -20.14 2.95 -10.34
CA ASN A 41 -20.47 4.39 -10.25
C ASN A 41 -19.22 5.31 -10.14
N ILE A 42 -18.41 5.39 -11.21
CA ILE A 42 -17.40 6.47 -11.42
C ILE A 42 -18.00 7.88 -11.34
N PHE A 43 -19.32 8.03 -11.42
CA PHE A 43 -19.96 9.34 -11.28
C PHE A 43 -20.10 9.80 -9.82
N ASP A 44 -19.69 8.98 -8.86
CA ASP A 44 -19.48 9.45 -7.50
C ASP A 44 -18.03 9.91 -7.42
N ASN A 45 -17.77 11.20 -7.65
CA ASN A 45 -16.45 11.84 -7.61
C ASN A 45 -15.80 11.81 -6.21
N ARG A 46 -15.85 10.68 -5.50
CA ARG A 46 -15.31 10.52 -4.15
C ARG A 46 -13.90 9.94 -4.25
N PHE A 47 -12.97 10.65 -3.63
CA PHE A 47 -11.63 10.14 -3.39
C PHE A 47 -11.71 8.98 -2.40
N GLU A 48 -11.59 7.75 -2.90
CA GLU A 48 -11.75 6.53 -2.11
C GLU A 48 -10.49 6.16 -1.31
N ALA A 49 -10.05 7.08 -0.45
CA ALA A 49 -9.05 6.82 0.57
C ALA A 49 -9.42 7.49 1.90
N SER A 50 -9.00 6.87 2.99
CA SER A 50 -9.18 7.39 4.35
C SER A 50 -7.83 7.65 4.99
N GLU A 51 -7.71 8.78 5.69
CA GLU A 51 -6.57 9.05 6.57
C GLU A 51 -6.67 8.15 7.81
N ILE A 52 -5.68 7.27 7.98
CA ILE A 52 -5.62 6.31 9.09
C ILE A 52 -4.97 6.97 10.30
N ILE A 53 -3.83 7.61 10.08
CA ILE A 53 -3.14 8.50 11.00
C ILE A 53 -2.67 9.73 10.21
N ASN A 54 -2.29 10.80 10.90
CA ASN A 54 -1.82 12.04 10.26
C ASN A 54 -0.78 11.75 9.16
N GLY A 55 -1.15 12.02 7.92
CA GLY A 55 -0.30 11.85 6.74
C GLY A 55 -0.25 10.45 6.11
N LEU A 56 -0.90 9.44 6.70
CA LEU A 56 -0.97 8.08 6.14
C LEU A 56 -2.39 7.73 5.67
N TYR A 57 -2.55 7.52 4.36
CA TYR A 57 -3.82 7.25 3.73
C TYR A 57 -3.89 5.81 3.21
N VAL A 58 -5.06 5.17 3.36
CA VAL A 58 -5.35 3.86 2.78
C VAL A 58 -6.52 3.97 1.82
N GLY A 59 -6.34 3.55 0.57
CA GLY A 59 -7.33 3.72 -0.48
C GLY A 59 -7.47 2.58 -1.49
N ALA A 60 -8.48 2.72 -2.34
CA ALA A 60 -8.73 1.89 -3.51
C ALA A 60 -7.99 2.43 -4.75
N ILE A 61 -8.04 1.71 -5.88
CA ILE A 61 -7.22 2.04 -7.06
C ILE A 61 -7.55 3.41 -7.65
N ASP A 62 -8.81 3.80 -7.67
CA ASP A 62 -9.31 5.10 -8.11
C ASP A 62 -8.63 6.28 -7.39
N SER A 63 -8.37 6.17 -6.08
CA SER A 63 -7.66 7.21 -5.32
C SER A 63 -6.25 7.51 -5.87
N SER A 64 -5.61 6.56 -6.57
CA SER A 64 -4.29 6.79 -7.18
C SER A 64 -4.36 7.58 -8.49
N TYR A 65 -5.54 7.74 -9.09
CA TYR A 65 -5.76 8.44 -10.36
C TYR A 65 -6.27 9.88 -10.21
N ASP A 66 -6.62 10.34 -9.00
CA ASP A 66 -7.01 11.74 -8.76
C ASP A 66 -5.80 12.60 -8.36
N LYS A 67 -5.06 13.08 -9.36
CA LYS A 67 -3.85 13.92 -9.15
C LYS A 67 -4.14 15.16 -8.31
N ASN A 68 -5.28 15.81 -8.51
CA ASN A 68 -5.59 17.06 -7.83
C ASN A 68 -5.77 16.83 -6.34
N GLU A 69 -6.49 15.77 -5.98
CA GLU A 69 -6.71 15.41 -4.58
C GLU A 69 -5.42 14.90 -3.92
N LEU A 70 -4.60 14.12 -4.62
CA LEU A 70 -3.27 13.72 -4.14
C LEU A 70 -2.40 14.94 -3.78
N ILE A 71 -2.37 15.96 -4.65
CA ILE A 71 -1.66 17.22 -4.39
C ILE A 71 -2.28 17.97 -3.22
N ARG A 72 -3.63 18.08 -3.18
CA ARG A 72 -4.35 18.79 -2.11
C ARG A 72 -4.06 18.19 -0.73
N LEU A 73 -3.94 16.86 -0.66
CA LEU A 73 -3.61 16.11 0.54
C LEU A 73 -2.11 16.09 0.87
N GLY A 74 -1.25 16.74 0.07
CA GLY A 74 0.19 16.76 0.30
C GLY A 74 0.86 15.39 0.11
N ILE A 75 0.25 14.49 -0.67
CA ILE A 75 0.85 13.19 -0.98
C ILE A 75 2.11 13.40 -1.80
N THR A 76 3.18 12.73 -1.41
CA THR A 76 4.48 12.75 -2.10
C THR A 76 4.95 11.34 -2.46
N HIS A 77 4.45 10.34 -1.72
CA HIS A 77 4.83 8.94 -1.83
C HIS A 77 3.58 8.08 -2.00
N ILE A 78 3.63 7.11 -2.90
CA ILE A 78 2.50 6.22 -3.20
C ILE A 78 3.00 4.78 -3.20
N ILE A 79 2.41 3.94 -2.35
CA ILE A 79 2.62 2.49 -2.36
C ILE A 79 1.42 1.84 -3.05
N SER A 80 1.66 1.19 -4.19
CA SER A 80 0.67 0.33 -4.83
C SER A 80 0.95 -1.12 -4.48
N VAL A 81 -0.05 -1.82 -3.95
CA VAL A 81 0.03 -3.26 -3.66
C VAL A 81 -0.83 -4.03 -4.67
N ILE A 82 -0.54 -3.80 -5.95
CA ILE A 82 -1.27 -4.34 -7.09
C ILE A 82 -0.23 -4.84 -8.13
N PRO A 83 -0.27 -6.11 -8.55
CA PRO A 83 0.67 -6.64 -9.53
C PRO A 83 0.60 -5.86 -10.85
N GLY A 84 1.75 -5.51 -11.42
CA GLY A 84 1.80 -4.84 -12.73
C GLY A 84 1.13 -3.46 -12.77
N HIS A 85 0.87 -2.82 -11.63
CA HIS A 85 0.30 -1.48 -11.61
C HIS A 85 1.26 -0.46 -12.23
N ILE A 86 0.75 0.30 -13.19
CA ILE A 86 1.50 1.36 -13.87
C ILE A 86 1.23 2.68 -13.14
N PRO A 87 2.25 3.34 -12.55
CA PRO A 87 2.09 4.64 -11.92
C PRO A 87 1.46 5.67 -12.88
N PRO A 88 0.35 6.33 -12.51
CA PRO A 88 -0.28 7.33 -13.38
C PRO A 88 0.52 8.63 -13.47
N PHE A 89 1.28 8.99 -12.43
CA PHE A 89 1.97 10.29 -12.34
C PHE A 89 3.45 10.13 -11.87
N PRO A 90 4.28 9.32 -12.56
CA PRO A 90 5.63 8.95 -12.11
C PRO A 90 6.62 10.12 -12.02
N ASN A 91 6.30 11.26 -12.64
CA ASN A 91 7.12 12.47 -12.58
C ASN A 91 6.74 13.38 -11.40
N ASP A 92 5.60 13.14 -10.74
CA ASP A 92 5.03 14.00 -9.71
C ASP A 92 5.13 13.40 -8.30
N PHE A 93 5.13 12.08 -8.19
CA PHE A 93 5.22 11.36 -6.90
C PHE A 93 6.30 10.28 -6.97
N LYS A 94 6.83 9.92 -5.79
CA LYS A 94 7.63 8.70 -5.62
C LYS A 94 6.70 7.51 -5.46
N TYR A 95 7.03 6.39 -6.09
CA TYR A 95 6.22 5.18 -6.09
C TYR A 95 7.00 3.97 -5.59
N MET A 96 6.34 3.14 -4.78
CA MET A 96 6.72 1.76 -4.56
C MET A 96 5.61 0.85 -5.09
N ILE A 97 5.94 0.01 -6.07
CA ILE A 97 5.01 -0.95 -6.67
C ILE A 97 5.34 -2.34 -6.13
N ILE A 98 4.49 -2.83 -5.25
CA ILE A 98 4.57 -4.16 -4.65
C ILE A 98 3.67 -5.09 -5.47
N ASN A 99 4.29 -5.98 -6.25
CA ASN A 99 3.59 -6.98 -7.05
C ASN A 99 3.12 -8.13 -6.16
N ALA A 100 1.90 -7.98 -5.63
CA ALA A 100 1.33 -8.89 -4.64
C ALA A 100 -0.14 -9.24 -4.93
N MET A 101 -0.43 -10.54 -4.97
CA MET A 101 -1.80 -11.05 -5.00
C MET A 101 -2.47 -10.95 -3.62
N ASP A 102 -3.80 -11.05 -3.58
CA ASP A 102 -4.58 -11.08 -2.33
C ASP A 102 -5.02 -12.51 -2.05
N ASP A 103 -4.05 -13.37 -1.77
CA ASP A 103 -4.26 -14.80 -1.57
C ASP A 103 -3.47 -15.34 -0.37
N ASP A 104 -3.61 -16.64 -0.12
CA ASP A 104 -3.00 -17.36 0.99
C ASP A 104 -1.55 -17.83 0.72
N ASN A 105 -0.95 -17.44 -0.40
CA ASN A 105 0.41 -17.79 -0.78
C ASN A 105 1.35 -16.59 -0.87
N THR A 106 0.79 -15.38 -0.94
CA THR A 106 1.54 -14.12 -1.07
C THR A 106 2.26 -13.75 0.22
N LYS A 107 3.58 -13.55 0.15
CA LYS A 107 4.45 -13.30 1.32
C LYS A 107 4.73 -11.80 1.53
N LEU A 108 3.71 -11.01 1.85
CA LEU A 108 3.87 -9.56 2.10
C LEU A 108 4.88 -9.21 3.20
N TYR A 109 5.12 -10.08 4.18
CA TYR A 109 6.08 -9.83 5.26
C TYR A 109 7.51 -9.55 4.76
N THR A 110 7.86 -9.99 3.55
CA THR A 110 9.21 -9.80 2.98
C THR A 110 9.48 -8.34 2.60
N VAL A 111 8.44 -7.52 2.44
CA VAL A 111 8.55 -6.10 2.05
C VAL A 111 8.13 -5.12 3.16
N PHE A 112 7.79 -5.62 4.35
CA PHE A 112 7.40 -4.76 5.48
C PHE A 112 8.49 -3.74 5.82
N ASP A 113 9.74 -4.16 6.01
CA ASP A 113 10.80 -3.22 6.40
C ASP A 113 11.14 -2.22 5.28
N ASP A 114 11.04 -2.62 4.01
CA ASP A 114 11.25 -1.72 2.87
C ASP A 114 10.12 -0.69 2.74
N SER A 115 8.87 -1.14 2.88
CA SER A 115 7.71 -0.23 2.86
C SER A 115 7.70 0.72 4.04
N ASN A 116 8.13 0.27 5.23
CA ASN A 116 8.27 1.15 6.40
C ASN A 116 9.27 2.28 6.14
N LYS A 117 10.47 1.96 5.64
CA LYS A 117 11.48 2.98 5.28
C LYS A 117 10.99 3.97 4.24
N PHE A 118 10.19 3.51 3.27
CA PHE A 118 9.60 4.38 2.26
C PHE A 118 8.56 5.34 2.83
N ILE A 119 7.82 4.91 3.86
CA ILE A 119 6.87 5.76 4.59
C ILE A 119 7.63 6.76 5.46
N ASP A 120 8.68 6.33 6.15
CA ASP A 120 9.52 7.20 6.97
C ASP A 120 10.19 8.31 6.12
N ASP A 121 10.73 7.97 4.93
CA ASP A 121 11.28 8.98 3.99
C ASP A 121 10.25 10.05 3.63
N ALA A 122 8.98 9.67 3.44
CA ALA A 122 7.92 10.64 3.19
C ALA A 122 7.73 11.60 4.36
N PHE A 123 7.61 11.07 5.58
CA PHE A 123 7.36 11.88 6.77
C PHE A 123 8.55 12.75 7.18
N GLU A 124 9.79 12.24 7.05
CA GLU A 124 11.00 13.03 7.27
C GLU A 124 11.07 14.24 6.33
N ASN A 125 10.56 14.09 5.11
CA ASN A 125 10.47 15.15 4.11
C ASN A 125 9.14 15.93 4.16
N LYS A 126 8.36 15.81 5.25
CA LYS A 126 7.08 16.50 5.47
C LYS A 126 6.01 16.23 4.40
N GLY A 127 6.09 15.09 3.75
CA GLY A 127 5.12 14.62 2.77
C GLY A 127 4.20 13.55 3.33
N ASN A 128 3.06 13.36 2.68
CA ASN A 128 2.09 12.33 3.05
C ASN A 128 2.18 11.10 2.12
N VAL A 129 1.63 9.98 2.55
CA VAL A 129 1.69 8.69 1.86
C VAL A 129 0.30 8.15 1.55
N LEU A 130 0.08 7.72 0.31
CA LEU A 130 -1.06 6.89 -0.06
C LEU A 130 -0.61 5.44 -0.20
N ILE A 131 -1.24 4.53 0.52
CA ILE A 131 -1.11 3.09 0.31
C ILE A 131 -2.41 2.57 -0.29
N HIS A 132 -2.36 2.05 -1.51
CA HIS A 132 -3.56 1.57 -2.18
C HIS A 132 -3.41 0.15 -2.71
N CYS A 133 -4.55 -0.53 -2.80
CA CYS A 133 -4.69 -1.75 -3.57
C CYS A 133 -5.94 -1.63 -4.43
N LEU A 134 -6.52 -2.74 -4.89
CA LEU A 134 -7.68 -2.67 -5.77
C LEU A 134 -8.91 -2.04 -5.07
N MET A 135 -9.22 -2.48 -3.84
CA MET A 135 -10.40 -2.02 -3.08
C MET A 135 -10.07 -1.23 -1.82
N GLY A 136 -8.79 -1.13 -1.45
CA GLY A 136 -8.40 -0.51 -0.18
C GLY A 136 -8.86 -1.30 1.06
N ARG A 137 -8.89 -2.64 0.97
CA ARG A 137 -9.46 -3.55 1.98
C ARG A 137 -8.43 -4.44 2.68
N SER A 138 -7.64 -5.20 1.92
CA SER A 138 -6.77 -6.27 2.46
C SER A 138 -5.28 -5.99 2.29
N ARG A 139 -4.77 -5.96 1.06
CA ARG A 139 -3.33 -5.75 0.79
C ARG A 139 -2.77 -4.41 1.29
N SER A 140 -3.42 -3.30 0.95
CA SER A 140 -2.98 -1.96 1.38
C SER A 140 -3.10 -1.78 2.89
N SER A 141 -4.18 -2.29 3.49
CA SER A 141 -4.36 -2.23 4.93
C SER A 141 -3.33 -3.08 5.69
N THR A 142 -2.87 -4.18 5.10
CA THR A 142 -1.77 -5.00 5.63
C THR A 142 -0.47 -4.20 5.67
N ILE A 143 -0.09 -3.50 4.60
CA ILE A 143 1.13 -2.67 4.59
C ILE A 143 1.02 -1.52 5.59
N ALA A 144 -0.12 -0.83 5.64
CA ALA A 144 -0.35 0.22 6.64
C ALA A 144 -0.26 -0.32 8.08
N SER A 145 -0.80 -1.52 8.33
CA SER A 145 -0.72 -2.17 9.64
C SER A 145 0.73 -2.51 10.01
N ALA A 146 1.52 -3.00 9.06
CA ALA A 146 2.95 -3.26 9.28
C ALA A 146 3.70 -1.98 9.68
N TYR A 147 3.33 -0.83 9.10
CA TYR A 147 3.87 0.47 9.50
C TYR A 147 3.44 0.88 10.90
N LEU A 148 2.16 0.69 11.27
CA LEU A 148 1.69 1.04 12.61
C LEU A 148 2.34 0.18 13.70
N ILE A 149 2.60 -1.11 13.41
CA ILE A 149 3.45 -1.97 14.25
C ILE A 149 4.85 -1.37 14.33
N HIS A 150 5.42 -0.96 13.20
CA HIS A 150 6.78 -0.46 13.12
C HIS A 150 7.00 0.82 13.94
N ALA A 151 6.13 1.81 13.75
CA ALA A 151 6.28 3.16 14.29
C ALA A 151 5.76 3.31 15.72
N PHE A 152 4.72 2.56 16.10
CA PHE A 152 4.03 2.75 17.39
C PHE A 152 4.04 1.53 18.29
N GLY A 153 4.47 0.35 17.80
CA GLY A 153 4.42 -0.89 18.58
C GLY A 153 3.02 -1.29 19.01
N MET A 154 2.00 -0.86 18.26
CA MET A 154 0.61 -1.22 18.53
C MET A 154 0.35 -2.69 18.18
N ASN A 155 -0.52 -3.34 18.95
CA ASN A 155 -0.88 -4.72 18.63
C ASN A 155 -1.80 -4.78 17.40
N VAL A 156 -1.77 -5.93 16.71
CA VAL A 156 -2.48 -6.09 15.42
C VAL A 156 -3.98 -5.86 15.57
N HIS A 157 -4.60 -6.31 16.67
CA HIS A 157 -6.05 -6.16 16.87
C HIS A 157 -6.47 -4.70 17.07
N GLU A 158 -5.72 -3.94 17.87
CA GLU A 158 -5.91 -2.50 18.06
C GLU A 158 -5.77 -1.73 16.76
N ILE A 159 -4.74 -2.06 15.97
CA ILE A 159 -4.50 -1.46 14.67
C ILE A 159 -5.69 -1.67 13.74
N ILE A 160 -6.16 -2.92 13.61
CA ILE A 160 -7.28 -3.22 12.72
C ILE A 160 -8.56 -2.53 13.18
N SER A 161 -8.83 -2.48 14.50
CA SER A 161 -9.97 -1.74 15.04
C SER A 161 -9.88 -0.25 14.69
N LEU A 162 -8.72 0.38 14.92
CA LEU A 162 -8.50 1.79 14.58
C LEU A 162 -8.71 2.05 13.09
N MET A 163 -8.21 1.16 12.24
CA MET A 163 -8.36 1.30 10.79
C MET A 163 -9.82 1.14 10.33
N ILE A 164 -10.56 0.22 10.95
CA ILE A 164 -12.00 0.03 10.67
C ILE A 164 -12.80 1.29 11.02
N ASP A 165 -12.46 1.96 12.13
CA ASP A 165 -13.10 3.23 12.52
C ASP A 165 -12.90 4.34 11.48
N LYS A 166 -11.78 4.31 10.73
CA LYS A 166 -11.47 5.28 9.66
C LYS A 166 -11.95 4.82 8.28
N ARG A 167 -12.00 3.51 8.04
CA ARG A 167 -12.40 2.87 6.78
C ARG A 167 -13.06 1.53 7.09
N ASN A 168 -14.39 1.50 7.15
CA ASN A 168 -15.17 0.36 7.65
C ASN A 168 -15.04 -0.96 6.84
N ILE A 169 -14.50 -0.90 5.62
CA ILE A 169 -14.29 -2.09 4.77
C ILE A 169 -12.95 -2.80 5.05
N ILE A 170 -12.12 -2.30 5.96
CA ILE A 170 -10.81 -2.88 6.27
C ILE A 170 -10.97 -4.33 6.73
N GLN A 171 -10.30 -5.22 6.02
CA GLN A 171 -10.27 -6.65 6.33
C GLN A 171 -9.10 -7.30 5.58
N PRO A 172 -7.88 -7.31 6.16
CA PRO A 172 -6.82 -8.20 5.70
C PRO A 172 -7.32 -9.63 5.66
N ASN A 173 -6.86 -10.40 4.67
CA ASN A 173 -7.13 -11.83 4.64
C ASN A 173 -6.44 -12.55 5.83
N ASP A 174 -6.91 -13.74 6.17
CA ASP A 174 -6.41 -14.50 7.32
C ASP A 174 -4.91 -14.81 7.25
N TYR A 175 -4.36 -14.96 6.04
CA TYR A 175 -2.94 -15.22 5.86
C TYR A 175 -2.10 -13.97 6.16
N PHE A 176 -2.55 -12.79 5.74
CA PHE A 176 -1.92 -11.52 6.07
C PHE A 176 -2.05 -11.18 7.56
N MET A 177 -3.19 -11.49 8.19
CA MET A 177 -3.32 -11.39 9.65
C MET A 177 -2.27 -12.23 10.39
N LYS A 178 -2.01 -13.46 9.94
CA LYS A 178 -0.94 -14.31 10.50
C LYS A 178 0.45 -13.70 10.31
N GLN A 179 0.72 -13.12 9.13
CA GLN A 179 1.98 -12.44 8.84
C GLN A 179 2.21 -11.21 9.75
N LEU A 180 1.18 -10.39 9.95
CA LEU A 180 1.23 -9.23 10.85
C LEU A 180 1.51 -9.62 12.30
N ASN A 181 0.80 -10.65 12.81
CA ASN A 181 1.03 -11.13 14.17
C ASN A 181 2.44 -11.67 14.35
N LYS A 182 2.97 -12.40 13.36
CA LYS A 182 4.36 -12.86 13.39
C LYS A 182 5.35 -11.70 13.37
N TYR A 183 5.10 -10.67 12.57
CA TYR A 183 5.93 -9.46 12.50
C TYR A 183 5.94 -8.71 13.84
N TYR A 184 4.76 -8.49 14.43
CA TYR A 184 4.61 -7.88 15.75
C TYR A 184 5.37 -8.64 16.83
N ASN A 185 5.19 -9.97 16.91
CA ASN A 185 5.87 -10.80 17.90
C ASN A 185 7.39 -10.78 17.76
N LYS A 186 7.91 -10.85 16.54
CA LYS A 186 9.35 -10.74 16.27
C LYS A 186 9.90 -9.39 16.74
N LYS A 187 9.16 -8.30 16.54
CA LYS A 187 9.63 -6.95 16.86
C LYS A 187 9.52 -6.61 18.35
N TYR A 188 8.53 -7.14 19.07
CA TYR A 188 8.20 -6.69 20.44
C TYR A 188 8.06 -7.78 21.51
N HIS A 189 8.06 -9.07 21.15
CA HIS A 189 7.97 -10.16 22.15
C HIS A 189 9.27 -10.97 22.31
N GLU A 190 10.21 -10.91 21.37
CA GLU A 190 11.52 -11.59 21.53
C GLU A 190 12.46 -10.92 22.55
N HIS A 191 12.11 -9.74 23.10
CA HIS A 191 12.94 -9.01 24.09
C HIS A 191 12.45 -9.15 25.55
N ASN A 192 11.41 -9.94 25.83
CA ASN A 192 10.86 -10.15 27.17
C ASN A 192 11.15 -11.55 27.75
N ILE A 193 12.14 -12.26 27.22
CA ILE A 193 12.64 -13.53 27.77
C ILE A 193 14.16 -13.41 27.98
N LEU A 194 14.57 -12.59 28.94
CA LEU A 194 15.87 -12.67 29.62
C LEU A 194 15.69 -12.25 31.08
#